data_AF-H1PKN1-F1
#
_entry.id   AF-H1PKN1-F1
#
_cell.length_a   1.000
_cell.length_b   1.000
_cell.length_c   1.000
_cell.angle_alpha   90.00
_cell.angle_beta   90.00
_cell.angle_gamma   90.00
#
_symmetry.space_group_name_H-M   'P 1'
#
loop_
_entity.id
_entity.type
_entity.pdbx_description
1 polymer ?
#
loop_
_entity_poly.entity_id
_entity_poly.type
_entity_poly.pdbx_seq_one_letter_code
_entity_poly.pdbx_strand_id
1 'polypeptide(L)'
;MIELKKCRDKIDGIDREILKLFEERMHVVRDVADIKKANGIGICDSVRERELIKDKKDMCEGELSEYVEALFEKIMELSKQYQSRCLEEKL
;
A
#
# COMPACT_ATOMS: atom_id res chain seq x y z
N MET A 1 17.50 20.89 -21.12
CA MET A 1 16.63 19.77 -21.55
C MET A 1 17.18 18.38 -21.17
N ILE A 2 18.50 18.12 -21.30
CA ILE A 2 19.11 16.81 -20.96
C ILE A 2 18.96 16.45 -19.47
N GLU A 3 19.11 17.41 -18.55
CA GLU A 3 19.02 17.14 -17.11
C GLU A 3 17.61 16.75 -16.65
N LEU A 4 16.55 17.37 -17.20
CA LEU A 4 15.17 16.96 -16.93
C LEU A 4 14.91 15.52 -17.41
N LYS A 5 15.46 15.14 -18.57
CA LYS A 5 15.33 13.78 -19.08
C LYS A 5 15.99 12.77 -18.15
N LYS A 6 17.21 13.06 -17.65
CA LYS A 6 17.88 12.18 -16.66
C LYS A 6 17.07 12.02 -15.38
N CYS A 7 16.47 13.10 -14.87
CA CYS A 7 15.60 13.02 -13.70
C CYS A 7 14.37 12.11 -13.96
N ARG A 8 13.75 12.23 -15.14
CA ARG A 8 12.62 11.38 -15.53
C ARG A 8 13.03 9.92 -15.71
N ASP A 9 14.15 9.66 -16.39
CA ASP A 9 14.68 8.31 -16.56
C ASP A 9 14.97 7.64 -15.19
N LYS A 10 15.39 8.42 -14.19
CA LYS A 10 15.55 7.95 -12.80
C LYS A 10 14.19 7.68 -12.13
N ILE A 11 13.21 8.57 -12.28
CA ILE A 11 11.84 8.37 -11.77
C ILE A 11 11.25 7.10 -12.36
N ASP A 12 11.35 6.88 -13.67
CA ASP A 12 10.85 5.68 -14.34
C ASP A 12 11.47 4.40 -13.77
N GLY A 13 12.73 4.45 -13.35
CA GLY A 13 13.40 3.36 -12.64
C GLY A 13 12.79 3.08 -11.27
N ILE A 14 12.58 4.14 -10.49
CA ILE A 14 11.95 4.06 -9.16
C ILE A 14 10.51 3.55 -9.27
N ASP A 15 9.75 4.03 -10.25
CA ASP A 15 8.36 3.63 -10.47
C ASP A 15 8.23 2.14 -10.77
N ARG A 16 9.20 1.56 -11.50
CA ARG A 16 9.26 0.10 -11.72
C ARG A 16 9.47 -0.67 -10.41
N GLU A 17 10.31 -0.16 -9.52
CA GLU A 17 10.52 -0.78 -8.21
C GLU A 17 9.29 -0.64 -7.31
N ILE A 18 8.64 0.53 -7.32
CA ILE A 18 7.37 0.77 -6.61
C ILE A 18 6.31 -0.20 -7.12
N LEU A 19 6.15 -0.37 -8.43
CA LEU A 19 5.16 -1.29 -9.01
C LEU A 19 5.42 -2.72 -8.54
N LYS A 20 6.67 -3.19 -8.64
CA LYS A 20 7.04 -4.55 -8.19
C LYS A 20 6.71 -4.77 -6.71
N LEU A 21 7.09 -3.82 -5.83
CA LEU A 21 6.83 -3.91 -4.40
C LEU A 21 5.34 -3.82 -4.07
N PHE A 22 4.60 -3.01 -4.84
CA PHE A 22 3.16 -2.89 -4.69
C PHE A 22 2.46 -4.19 -5.07
N GLU A 23 2.82 -4.83 -6.18
CA GLU A 23 2.28 -6.14 -6.59
C GLU A 23 2.55 -7.21 -5.53
N GLU A 24 3.79 -7.31 -5.05
CA GLU A 24 4.17 -8.23 -3.98
C GLU A 24 3.32 -8.00 -2.72
N ARG A 25 3.16 -6.74 -2.31
CA ARG A 25 2.31 -6.38 -1.19
C ARG A 25 0.86 -6.79 -1.41
N MET A 26 0.32 -6.65 -2.63
CA MET A 26 -1.06 -7.01 -2.93
C MET A 26 -1.28 -8.54 -2.94
N HIS A 27 -0.28 -9.34 -3.31
CA HIS A 27 -0.32 -10.78 -3.12
C HIS A 27 -0.46 -11.16 -1.63
N VAL A 28 0.33 -10.52 -0.76
CA VAL A 28 0.20 -10.73 0.70
C VAL A 28 -1.18 -10.28 1.21
N VAL A 29 -1.75 -9.20 0.65
CA VAL A 29 -3.11 -8.74 1.00
C VAL A 29 -4.18 -9.79 0.67
N ARG A 30 -4.01 -10.57 -0.41
CA ARG A 30 -4.89 -11.70 -0.71
C ARG A 30 -4.80 -12.77 0.37
N ASP A 31 -3.59 -13.16 0.77
CA ASP A 31 -3.38 -14.14 1.84
C ASP A 31 -4.02 -13.67 3.16
N VAL A 32 -3.89 -12.37 3.48
CA VAL A 32 -4.57 -11.75 4.62
C VAL A 32 -6.09 -11.85 4.49
N ALA A 33 -6.65 -11.64 3.30
CA ALA A 33 -8.09 -11.80 3.06
C ALA A 33 -8.56 -13.22 3.36
N ASP A 34 -7.81 -14.23 2.88
CA ASP A 34 -8.14 -15.65 3.08
C ASP A 34 -8.06 -16.05 4.56
N ILE A 35 -7.03 -15.58 5.28
CA ILE A 35 -6.90 -15.79 6.72
C ILE A 35 -8.06 -15.14 7.47
N LYS A 36 -8.38 -13.88 7.18
CA LYS A 36 -9.49 -13.18 7.83
C LYS A 36 -10.82 -13.89 7.60
N LYS A 37 -11.06 -14.36 6.36
CA LYS A 37 -12.24 -15.15 6.00
C LYS A 37 -12.34 -16.44 6.78
N ALA A 38 -11.25 -17.20 6.85
CA ALA A 38 -11.21 -18.48 7.57
C ALA A 38 -11.45 -18.33 9.08
N ASN A 39 -11.09 -17.17 9.65
CA ASN A 39 -11.21 -16.88 11.08
C ASN A 39 -12.43 -15.99 11.43
N GLY A 40 -13.25 -15.59 10.45
CA GLY A 40 -14.40 -14.69 10.69
C GLY A 40 -14.01 -13.27 11.11
N ILE A 41 -12.80 -12.81 10.76
CA ILE A 41 -12.29 -11.48 11.08
C ILE A 41 -12.74 -10.47 10.00
N GLY A 42 -13.16 -9.28 10.42
CA GLY A 42 -13.54 -8.21 9.50
C GLY A 42 -12.38 -7.61 8.70
N ILE A 43 -12.68 -7.02 7.54
CA ILE A 43 -11.68 -6.34 6.69
C ILE A 43 -11.15 -5.09 7.39
N CYS A 44 -12.03 -4.29 7.99
CA CYS A 44 -11.69 -3.03 8.65
C CYS A 44 -11.03 -3.29 10.01
N ASP A 45 -9.80 -2.80 10.16
CA ASP A 45 -9.06 -2.85 11.43
C ASP A 45 -8.47 -1.46 11.70
N SER A 46 -9.29 -0.60 12.29
CA SER A 46 -8.93 0.81 12.49
C SER A 46 -7.70 1.00 13.39
N VAL A 47 -7.41 0.05 14.29
CA VAL A 47 -6.23 0.10 15.16
C VAL A 47 -4.99 -0.16 14.32
N ARG A 48 -4.99 -1.27 13.58
CA ARG A 48 -3.87 -1.63 12.71
C ARG A 48 -3.60 -0.58 11.64
N GLU A 49 -4.64 0.03 11.09
CA GLU A 49 -4.55 1.09 10.09
C GLU A 49 -3.84 2.34 10.64
N ARG A 50 -4.26 2.81 11.82
CA ARG A 50 -3.61 3.97 12.48
C ARG A 50 -2.17 3.68 12.86
N GLU A 51 -1.89 2.49 13.38
CA GLU A 51 -0.52 2.07 13.73
C GLU A 51 0.38 2.05 12.49
N LEU A 52 -0.10 1.48 11.37
CA LEU A 52 0.68 1.45 10.14
C LEU A 52 1.02 2.85 9.64
N ILE A 53 0.04 3.77 9.61
CA ILE A 53 0.27 5.14 9.12
C ILE A 53 1.26 5.86 10.03
N LYS A 54 1.06 5.77 11.35
CA LYS A 54 1.96 6.37 12.33
C LYS A 54 3.39 5.83 12.19
N ASP A 55 3.57 4.52 12.11
CA ASP A 55 4.88 3.90 11.96
C ASP A 55 5.60 4.40 10.70
N LYS A 56 4.88 4.56 9.57
CA LYS A 56 5.48 5.05 8.32
C LYS A 56 5.81 6.54 8.37
N LYS A 57 4.97 7.33 9.05
CA LYS A 57 5.21 8.74 9.29
C LYS A 57 6.47 8.94 10.14
N ASP A 58 6.63 8.16 11.21
CA ASP A 58 7.78 8.25 12.12
C ASP A 58 9.09 7.78 11.44
N MET A 59 9.01 6.94 10.41
CA MET A 59 10.16 6.53 9.58
C MET A 59 10.58 7.59 8.55
N CYS A 60 9.78 8.63 8.32
CA CYS A 60 10.04 9.66 7.34
C CYS A 60 10.19 11.04 8.01
N GLU A 61 11.41 11.56 7.99
CA GLU A 61 11.72 12.88 8.56
C GLU A 61 11.53 14.00 7.53
N GLY A 62 11.11 15.17 8.01
CA GLY A 62 11.08 16.42 7.23
C GLY A 62 9.83 16.58 6.37
N GLU A 63 9.96 17.35 5.29
CA GLU A 63 8.85 17.84 4.45
C GLU A 63 8.07 16.73 3.74
N LEU A 64 8.59 15.49 3.70
CA LEU A 64 7.95 14.36 3.04
C LEU A 64 6.94 13.62 3.92
N SER A 65 6.90 13.90 5.22
CA SER A 65 6.09 13.15 6.20
C SER A 65 4.59 13.15 5.88
N GLU A 66 4.03 14.30 5.50
CA GLU A 66 2.61 14.43 5.10
C GLU A 66 2.30 13.67 3.80
N TYR A 67 3.25 13.64 2.85
CA TYR A 67 3.10 12.89 1.61
C TYR A 67 3.16 11.37 1.85
N VAL A 68 3.97 10.93 2.81
CA VAL A 68 4.02 9.52 3.23
C VAL A 68 2.71 9.09 3.87
N GLU A 69 2.15 9.91 4.75
CA GLU A 69 0.82 9.66 5.34
C GLU A 69 -0.24 9.46 4.26
N ALA A 70 -0.38 10.41 3.33
CA ALA A 70 -1.35 10.32 2.23
C ALA A 70 -1.12 9.10 1.32
N LEU A 71 0.14 8.76 1.03
CA LEU A 71 0.47 7.58 0.22
C LEU A 71 0.03 6.29 0.91
N PHE A 72 0.35 6.12 2.19
CA PHE A 72 0.04 4.89 2.92
C PHE A 72 -1.45 4.75 3.25
N GLU A 73 -2.16 5.85 3.47
CA GLU A 73 -3.62 5.86 3.51
C GLU A 73 -4.20 5.30 2.21
N LYS A 74 -3.71 5.77 1.05
CA LYS A 74 -4.20 5.31 -0.24
C LYS A 74 -3.88 3.84 -0.51
N ILE A 75 -2.66 3.41 -0.19
CA ILE A 75 -2.26 2.00 -0.27
C ILE A 75 -3.18 1.13 0.61
N MET A 76 -3.51 1.58 1.82
CA MET A 76 -4.40 0.86 2.72
C MET A 76 -5.83 0.77 2.19
N GLU A 77 -6.35 1.87 1.63
CA GLU A 77 -7.66 1.90 0.97
C GLU A 77 -7.75 0.84 -0.15
N LEU A 78 -6.76 0.82 -1.06
CA LEU A 78 -6.67 -0.17 -2.14
C LEU A 78 -6.56 -1.60 -1.60
N SER A 79 -5.87 -1.79 -0.48
CA SER A 79 -5.76 -3.09 0.18
C SER A 79 -7.11 -3.60 0.66
N LYS A 80 -7.94 -2.71 1.23
CA LYS A 80 -9.29 -3.07 1.69
C LYS A 80 -10.20 -3.41 0.52
N GLN A 81 -10.15 -2.61 -0.56
CA GLN A 81 -10.91 -2.90 -1.78
C GLN A 81 -10.54 -4.26 -2.38
N TYR A 82 -9.25 -4.58 -2.43
CA TYR A 82 -8.80 -5.88 -2.95
C TYR A 82 -9.17 -7.05 -2.03
N GLN A 83 -9.09 -6.88 -0.71
CA GLN A 83 -9.63 -7.84 0.26
C GLN A 83 -11.12 -8.09 -0.01
N SER A 84 -11.94 -7.04 -0.10
CA SER A 84 -13.38 -7.18 -0.37
C SER A 84 -13.65 -7.96 -1.64
N ARG A 85 -12.96 -7.62 -2.74
CA ARG A 85 -13.06 -8.33 -4.01
C ARG A 85 -12.70 -9.82 -3.87
N CYS A 86 -11.61 -10.16 -3.18
CA CYS A 86 -11.23 -11.56 -2.95
C CYS A 86 -12.25 -12.32 -2.09
N LEU A 87 -12.97 -11.62 -1.20
CA LEU A 87 -14.06 -12.23 -0.44
C LEU A 87 -15.32 -12.47 -1.29
N GLU A 88 -15.62 -11.55 -2.22
CA GLU A 88 -16.77 -11.54 -3.14
C GLU A 88 -16.65 -12.48 -4.33
N GLU A 89 -15.44 -12.78 -4.84
CA GLU A 89 -15.18 -13.66 -6.00
C GLU A 89 -15.49 -15.17 -5.74
N LYS A 90 -16.54 -15.48 -4.97
CA LYS A 90 -17.20 -16.79 -4.93
C LYS A 90 -18.43 -16.80 -5.82
N LEU A 91 -18.22 -17.06 -7.12
CA LEU A 91 -19.08 -17.87 -7.99
C LEU A 91 -18.29 -18.30 -9.24
#